data_AF-A0A453EQ26-F1
#
_entry.id   AF-A0A453EQ26-F1
#
_cell.length_a   1.000
_cell.length_b   1.000
_cell.length_c   1.000
_cell.angle_alpha   90.00
_cell.angle_beta   90.00
_cell.angle_gamma   90.00
#
_symmetry.space_group_name_H-M   'P 1'
#
loop_
_entity.id
_entity.type
_entity.pdbx_description
1 polymer ?
#
loop_
_entity_poly.entity_id
_entity_poly.type
_entity_poly.pdbx_seq_one_letter_code
_entity_poly.pdbx_strand_id
1 'polypeptide(L)'
;MPSPATAKPKTTKKHNARLNNPFPRAVPAAAFRNGDAAPPLSFGPFSKLAHAHDYPVGSRFRLSWNPSLGGAVSLAGVPSSSGGGDPRSRVMWETIPGVAFVSAASTTTEADECRGSFALRDGRARLVPGRQSVDRIRSLYRCDVEAGAAFEASDQTRFPVLLITGVVSAKKADPASSCCCGLRAGRRAKARAGKPILSARYWVFLEEKSDTQVSFSVKIADYQWSCGHADPSSPPPAATTAPRPHRINILSLRLRLAGRLHRSMSKKKKLSAGFPAQEEVSALLPPPERASADEEARPEEFNRVFLTYASERDERFYGFGEQFSCMEFKGRRVPVLVQEQGIGRGDQPITFAANLLSYRSGGNWSTTYAPSPFYLTSKMRSLYLEGYDYSIFDLTKPDRVQIQVYGNSVQGRILQGESPTELITSYTGSTGRPPVLPRWITSGAVVGMQGGTEAVRRVWRQLQDHDVPVSAFWLQDWVGQRKTAIGSQLWWNWEVDDDHYAGWKDLIRDLRRDGVRTMTYCNPCLVPVRAVHPRSIRASNFGEISL
;
A
#
# COMPACT_ATOMS: atom_id res chain seq x y z
N MET A 1 10.51 12.39 -15.86
CA MET A 1 11.55 11.64 -15.11
C MET A 1 11.09 10.20 -14.96
N PRO A 2 11.95 9.19 -15.18
CA PRO A 2 11.55 7.80 -15.00
C PRO A 2 11.38 7.51 -13.50
N SER A 3 10.27 6.87 -13.13
CA SER A 3 9.96 6.42 -11.78
C SER A 3 11.06 5.48 -11.27
N PRO A 4 11.55 5.61 -10.02
CA PRO A 4 12.44 4.61 -9.45
C PRO A 4 11.69 3.27 -9.40
N ALA A 5 12.36 2.22 -9.88
CA ALA A 5 11.79 0.89 -9.99
C ALA A 5 11.46 0.33 -8.61
N THR A 6 10.19 0.38 -8.22
CA THR A 6 9.67 -0.33 -7.04
C THR A 6 9.92 -1.83 -7.19
N ALA A 7 10.58 -2.44 -6.20
CA ALA A 7 10.84 -3.87 -6.17
C ALA A 7 9.53 -4.66 -6.33
N LYS A 8 9.37 -5.33 -7.48
CA LYS A 8 8.22 -6.20 -7.74
C LYS A 8 8.28 -7.41 -6.79
N PRO A 9 7.23 -7.73 -6.03
CA PRO A 9 7.20 -8.95 -5.23
C PRO A 9 7.34 -10.17 -6.15
N LYS A 10 8.18 -11.13 -5.75
CA LYS A 10 8.33 -12.40 -6.49
C LYS A 10 7.03 -13.21 -6.39
N THR A 11 6.17 -13.09 -7.39
CA THR A 11 4.95 -13.91 -7.52
C THR A 11 5.31 -15.29 -8.06
N THR A 12 5.22 -16.32 -7.22
CA THR A 12 5.32 -17.72 -7.68
C THR A 12 3.92 -18.25 -7.97
N LYS A 13 3.53 -18.30 -9.25
CA LYS A 13 2.29 -18.97 -9.69
C LYS A 13 2.47 -20.48 -9.61
N LYS A 14 2.21 -21.08 -8.45
CA LYS A 14 2.03 -22.55 -8.32
C LYS A 14 0.55 -22.90 -8.49
N HIS A 15 0.19 -23.38 -9.67
CA HIS A 15 -1.17 -23.80 -10.05
C HIS A 15 -1.56 -25.23 -9.62
N ASN A 16 -0.75 -25.93 -8.84
CA ASN A 16 -1.05 -27.32 -8.46
C ASN A 16 -1.74 -27.42 -7.09
N ALA A 17 -2.93 -28.06 -7.10
CA ALA A 17 -3.67 -28.64 -5.98
C ALA A 17 -3.38 -28.03 -4.60
N ARG A 18 -3.92 -26.84 -4.35
CA ARG A 18 -3.80 -26.18 -3.06
C ARG A 18 -4.90 -26.70 -2.13
N LEU A 19 -4.49 -27.33 -1.02
CA LEU A 19 -5.37 -27.56 0.12
C LEU A 19 -5.93 -26.20 0.56
N ASN A 20 -7.22 -26.03 0.35
CA ASN A 20 -7.91 -24.81 0.69
C ASN A 20 -7.92 -24.67 2.22
N ASN A 21 -7.28 -23.63 2.75
CA ASN A 21 -7.52 -23.24 4.14
C ASN A 21 -8.80 -22.38 4.15
N PRO A 22 -9.94 -22.91 4.61
CA PRO A 22 -11.19 -22.15 4.61
C PRO A 22 -11.21 -21.00 5.62
N PHE A 23 -10.20 -20.91 6.50
CA PHE A 23 -10.04 -19.87 7.52
C PHE A 23 -8.73 -19.07 7.31
N PRO A 24 -8.59 -18.32 6.21
CA PRO A 24 -7.45 -17.42 6.07
C PRO A 24 -7.52 -16.31 7.14
N ARG A 25 -6.40 -16.02 7.80
CA ARG A 25 -6.32 -14.86 8.71
C ARG A 25 -6.62 -13.58 7.92
N ALA A 26 -7.46 -12.72 8.50
CA ALA A 26 -7.96 -11.51 7.85
C ALA A 26 -6.86 -10.51 7.49
N VAL A 27 -5.86 -10.35 8.37
CA VAL A 27 -4.75 -9.42 8.21
C VAL A 27 -3.46 -10.11 8.63
N PRO A 28 -2.34 -9.96 7.90
CA PRO A 28 -1.08 -10.60 8.25
C PRO A 28 -0.63 -10.05 9.60
N ALA A 29 -0.24 -10.90 10.56
CA ALA A 29 0.37 -10.41 11.78
C ALA A 29 1.61 -9.59 11.44
N ALA A 30 1.94 -8.57 12.24
CA ALA A 30 3.17 -7.82 12.05
C ALA A 30 4.36 -8.79 11.94
N ALA A 31 5.30 -8.51 11.04
CA ALA A 31 6.48 -9.36 10.76
C ALA A 31 7.38 -9.60 12.00
N PHE A 32 7.10 -8.91 13.10
CA PHE A 32 7.86 -8.92 14.33
C PHE A 32 7.24 -9.88 15.34
N ARG A 33 8.03 -10.87 15.76
CA ARG A 33 7.57 -11.95 16.66
C ARG A 33 7.06 -11.47 18.03
N ASN A 34 7.38 -10.25 18.49
CA ASN A 34 7.01 -9.71 19.82
C ASN A 34 7.23 -8.18 19.97
N GLY A 35 7.17 -7.39 18.89
CA GLY A 35 7.61 -5.99 18.93
C GLY A 35 6.71 -5.04 18.16
N ASP A 36 6.25 -4.01 18.85
CA ASP A 36 5.77 -2.77 18.24
C ASP A 36 6.95 -2.11 17.48
N ALA A 37 6.73 -1.61 16.26
CA ALA A 37 7.75 -0.87 15.50
C ALA A 37 7.97 0.57 16.02
N ALA A 38 7.74 0.76 17.32
CA ALA A 38 7.86 1.99 18.07
C ALA A 38 8.97 1.88 19.14
N PRO A 39 10.26 1.80 18.72
CA PRO A 39 11.38 1.75 19.65
C PRO A 39 11.53 3.07 20.45
N PRO A 40 12.42 3.13 21.45
CA PRO A 40 12.70 4.38 22.16
C PRO A 40 13.22 5.48 21.24
N LEU A 41 12.81 6.71 21.53
CA LEU A 41 13.37 7.92 20.95
C LEU A 41 14.63 8.35 21.72
N SER A 42 15.51 9.04 21.03
CA SER A 42 16.66 9.74 21.61
C SER A 42 16.94 10.99 20.79
N PHE A 43 17.64 11.94 21.40
CA PHE A 43 18.11 13.16 20.78
C PHE A 43 19.39 13.60 21.49
N GLY A 44 20.25 14.37 20.81
CA GLY A 44 21.53 14.78 21.36
C GLY A 44 21.37 15.73 22.57
N PRO A 45 21.90 15.42 23.76
CA PRO A 45 21.71 16.23 24.96
C PRO A 45 22.39 17.60 24.91
N PHE A 46 23.38 17.78 24.03
CA PHE A 46 24.10 19.05 23.80
C PHE A 46 23.66 19.78 22.52
N SER A 47 22.53 19.39 21.93
CA SER A 47 22.01 19.98 20.70
C SER A 47 21.02 21.10 20.99
N LYS A 48 20.63 21.86 19.96
CA LYS A 48 19.49 22.81 20.01
C LYS A 48 18.16 22.15 20.42
N LEU A 49 18.10 20.82 20.48
CA LEU A 49 16.94 20.03 20.93
C LEU A 49 16.90 19.83 22.45
N ALA A 50 17.90 20.33 23.21
CA ALA A 50 17.91 20.22 24.66
C ALA A 50 16.80 21.05 25.35
N HIS A 51 16.24 22.03 24.64
CA HIS A 51 15.17 22.90 25.14
C HIS A 51 13.90 22.76 24.29
N ALA A 52 12.75 23.03 24.91
CA ALA A 52 11.49 23.10 24.19
C ALA A 52 11.54 24.23 23.16
N HIS A 53 11.01 23.98 21.96
CA HIS A 53 11.03 24.96 20.89
C HIS A 53 9.86 24.75 19.93
N ASP A 54 9.24 25.85 19.52
CA ASP A 54 8.26 25.88 18.44
C ASP A 54 8.88 26.26 17.10
N TYR A 55 8.51 25.52 16.08
CA TYR A 55 8.94 25.73 14.72
C TYR A 55 7.73 26.04 13.83
N PRO A 56 7.77 27.12 13.04
CA PRO A 56 6.71 27.41 12.08
C PRO A 56 6.70 26.37 10.96
N VAL A 57 5.49 26.01 10.54
CA VAL A 57 5.17 25.21 9.35
C VAL A 57 4.22 26.08 8.52
N GLY A 58 4.78 26.79 7.54
CA GLY A 58 4.07 27.88 6.87
C GLY A 58 3.68 29.01 7.84
N SER A 59 2.56 29.66 7.53
CA SER A 59 1.99 30.77 8.29
C SER A 59 0.87 30.34 9.25
N ARG A 60 0.26 29.16 9.01
CA ARG A 60 -0.95 28.71 9.71
C ARG A 60 -0.69 27.61 10.72
N PHE A 61 0.49 26.99 10.74
CA PHE A 61 0.77 25.84 11.60
C PHE A 61 2.09 25.99 12.36
N ARG A 62 2.19 25.30 13.49
CA ARG A 62 3.42 25.17 14.28
C ARG A 62 3.65 23.73 14.69
N LEU A 63 4.91 23.32 14.69
CA LEU A 63 5.34 22.10 15.35
C LEU A 63 6.06 22.46 16.66
N SER A 64 5.54 21.99 17.78
CA SER A 64 6.17 22.11 19.09
C SER A 64 7.06 20.89 19.36
N TRP A 65 8.32 21.10 19.76
CA TRP A 65 9.21 20.07 20.29
C TRP A 65 9.31 20.19 21.82
N ASN A 66 9.17 19.07 22.52
CA ASN A 66 9.34 19.00 23.97
C ASN A 66 10.32 17.89 24.39
N PRO A 67 11.56 18.23 24.79
CA PRO A 67 12.55 17.26 25.25
C PRO A 67 12.33 16.77 26.67
N SER A 68 11.59 17.50 27.53
CA SER A 68 11.39 17.10 28.93
C SER A 68 10.54 15.84 29.08
N LEU A 69 9.81 15.47 28.02
CA LEU A 69 8.98 14.27 27.94
C LEU A 69 9.73 13.09 27.29
N GLY A 70 11.07 13.11 27.28
CA GLY A 70 11.88 12.12 26.54
C GLY A 70 11.93 12.39 25.03
N GLY A 71 11.47 13.57 24.60
CA GLY A 71 11.31 13.95 23.21
C GLY A 71 9.90 13.66 22.71
N ALA A 72 9.17 14.70 22.35
CA ALA A 72 7.84 14.62 21.76
C ALA A 72 7.65 15.79 20.77
N VAL A 73 6.92 15.56 19.70
CA VAL A 73 6.46 16.60 18.78
C VAL A 73 4.93 16.66 18.72
N SER A 74 4.40 17.87 18.57
CA SER A 74 2.96 18.13 18.39
C SER A 74 2.76 19.17 17.30
N LEU A 75 1.87 18.88 16.34
CA LEU A 75 1.47 19.76 15.26
C LEU A 75 0.11 20.36 15.58
N ALA A 76 0.03 21.69 15.53
CA ALA A 76 -1.20 22.43 15.79
C ALA A 76 -1.37 23.63 14.86
N GLY A 77 -2.63 24.02 14.64
CA GLY A 77 -2.97 25.28 13.98
C GLY A 77 -2.66 26.49 14.85
N VAL A 78 -2.13 27.56 14.24
CA VAL A 78 -1.86 28.84 14.90
C VAL A 78 -3.18 29.61 15.07
N PRO A 79 -3.42 30.25 16.23
CA PRO A 79 -4.61 31.09 16.42
C PRO A 79 -4.71 32.20 15.38
N SER A 80 -5.87 32.31 14.73
CA SER A 80 -6.31 33.60 14.20
C SER A 80 -6.56 34.53 15.38
N SER A 81 -6.17 35.81 15.28
CA SER A 81 -6.27 36.82 16.34
C SER A 81 -7.68 37.04 16.93
N SER A 82 -8.72 36.41 16.39
CA SER A 82 -10.12 36.52 16.77
C SER A 82 -10.73 35.27 17.44
N GLY A 83 -10.01 34.15 17.58
CA GLY A 83 -10.59 32.87 18.02
C GLY A 83 -10.17 32.41 19.42
N GLY A 84 -11.00 32.71 20.44
CA GLY A 84 -10.85 32.22 21.82
C GLY A 84 -11.33 30.78 22.04
N GLY A 85 -10.67 29.81 21.40
CA GLY A 85 -10.92 28.37 21.60
C GLY A 85 -9.88 27.70 22.50
N ASP A 86 -10.20 26.50 23.02
CA ASP A 86 -9.27 25.67 23.80
C ASP A 86 -8.00 25.37 22.96
N PRO A 87 -6.79 25.72 23.43
CA PRO A 87 -5.54 25.40 22.73
C PRO A 87 -5.39 23.91 22.39
N ARG A 88 -5.99 23.00 23.18
CA ARG A 88 -5.94 21.54 22.95
C ARG A 88 -6.81 21.09 21.78
N SER A 89 -7.90 21.80 21.46
CA SER A 89 -8.76 21.43 20.32
C SER A 89 -8.08 21.64 18.96
N ARG A 90 -6.91 22.28 18.94
CA ARG A 90 -6.14 22.60 17.73
C ARG A 90 -4.99 21.65 17.46
N VAL A 91 -4.70 20.71 18.37
CA VAL A 91 -3.68 19.68 18.16
C VAL A 91 -4.20 18.65 17.15
N MET A 92 -3.65 18.70 15.95
CA MET A 92 -4.07 17.86 14.83
C MET A 92 -3.35 16.51 14.84
N TRP A 93 -2.12 16.49 15.33
CA TRP A 93 -1.26 15.31 15.36
C TRP A 93 -0.17 15.45 16.40
N GLU A 94 0.14 14.38 17.13
CA GLU A 94 1.20 14.40 18.15
C GLU A 94 1.83 13.02 18.33
N THR A 95 3.09 12.99 18.74
CA THR A 95 3.80 11.74 19.02
C THR A 95 3.66 11.32 20.47
N ILE A 96 3.87 10.03 20.72
CA ILE A 96 3.94 9.52 22.08
C ILE A 96 5.28 9.98 22.70
N PRO A 97 5.26 10.58 23.91
CA PRO A 97 6.46 10.94 24.66
C PRO A 97 7.54 9.86 24.72
N GLY A 98 8.75 10.17 24.27
CA GLY A 98 9.92 9.29 24.37
C GLY A 98 9.90 8.07 23.43
N VAL A 99 8.94 8.00 22.52
CA VAL A 99 8.79 6.88 21.58
C VAL A 99 9.07 7.35 20.17
N ALA A 100 9.68 6.47 19.38
CA ALA A 100 9.96 6.74 17.99
C ALA A 100 8.68 6.97 17.18
N PHE A 101 8.65 8.05 16.41
CA PHE A 101 7.58 8.40 15.48
C PHE A 101 7.88 7.99 14.03
N VAL A 102 9.15 7.72 13.72
CA VAL A 102 9.59 7.10 12.46
C VAL A 102 10.44 5.89 12.78
N SER A 103 10.13 4.76 12.15
CA SER A 103 11.02 3.61 12.12
C SER A 103 10.98 2.89 10.77
N ALA A 104 11.88 1.95 10.56
CA ALA A 104 11.97 1.20 9.32
C ALA A 104 12.38 -0.24 9.55
N ALA A 105 11.97 -1.13 8.65
CA ALA A 105 12.37 -2.53 8.63
C ALA A 105 12.65 -3.04 7.21
N SER A 106 13.37 -4.16 7.12
CA SER A 106 13.55 -4.89 5.87
C SER A 106 12.95 -6.29 6.04
N THR A 107 12.00 -6.62 5.17
CA THR A 107 11.18 -7.83 5.26
C THR A 107 10.95 -8.39 3.86
N THR A 108 10.90 -9.71 3.72
CA THR A 108 10.39 -10.34 2.49
C THR A 108 8.87 -10.49 2.59
N THR A 109 8.14 -10.30 1.49
CA THR A 109 6.69 -10.57 1.45
C THR A 109 6.38 -11.68 0.47
N GLU A 110 5.63 -12.67 0.96
CA GLU A 110 4.95 -13.63 0.11
C GLU A 110 3.55 -13.12 -0.19
N ALA A 111 3.18 -13.10 -1.46
CA ALA A 111 1.83 -12.75 -1.91
C ALA A 111 1.20 -13.97 -2.59
N ASP A 112 0.07 -14.41 -2.05
CA ASP A 112 -0.78 -15.41 -2.68
C ASP A 112 -1.99 -14.73 -3.32
N GLU A 113 -2.14 -14.83 -4.64
CA GLU A 113 -3.21 -14.22 -5.42
C GLU A 113 -4.09 -15.31 -6.03
N CYS A 114 -5.41 -15.12 -5.98
CA CYS A 114 -6.34 -15.89 -6.77
C CYS A 114 -7.58 -15.04 -7.10
N ARG A 115 -7.83 -14.82 -8.39
CA ARG A 115 -9.03 -14.13 -8.91
C ARG A 115 -9.23 -12.76 -8.26
N GLY A 116 -8.17 -11.98 -8.08
CA GLY A 116 -8.26 -10.65 -7.46
C GLY A 116 -8.37 -10.67 -5.92
N SER A 117 -8.27 -11.83 -5.28
CA SER A 117 -8.17 -11.97 -3.82
C SER A 117 -6.72 -12.20 -3.39
N PHE A 118 -6.22 -11.43 -2.42
CA PHE A 118 -4.82 -11.46 -2.00
C PHE A 118 -4.64 -11.94 -0.55
N ALA A 119 -3.64 -12.79 -0.31
CA ALA A 119 -3.12 -13.09 1.02
C ALA A 119 -1.64 -12.73 1.07
N LEU A 120 -1.34 -11.68 1.82
CA LEU A 120 0.03 -11.24 2.04
C LEU A 120 0.57 -11.88 3.32
N ARG A 121 1.86 -12.23 3.33
CA ARG A 121 2.55 -12.71 4.54
C ARG A 121 3.94 -12.13 4.53
N ASP A 122 4.24 -11.34 5.55
CA ASP A 122 5.62 -10.93 5.77
C ASP A 122 6.39 -12.11 6.38
N GLY A 123 7.56 -12.37 5.81
CA GLY A 123 8.57 -13.26 6.38
C GLY A 123 9.18 -12.63 7.63
N ARG A 124 10.16 -13.32 8.22
CA ARG A 124 10.90 -12.77 9.36
C ARG A 124 11.60 -11.48 8.93
N ALA A 125 11.37 -10.40 9.67
CA ALA A 125 12.12 -9.16 9.48
C ALA A 125 13.62 -9.44 9.62
N ARG A 126 14.37 -9.09 8.57
CA ARG A 126 15.83 -9.17 8.54
C ARG A 126 16.45 -8.07 9.40
N LEU A 127 15.84 -6.88 9.30
CA LEU A 127 16.15 -5.70 10.11
C LEU A 127 14.93 -5.31 10.92
N VAL A 128 15.11 -5.15 12.24
CA VAL A 128 14.03 -4.81 13.19
C VAL A 128 14.33 -3.46 13.84
N PRO A 129 13.34 -2.55 13.95
CA PRO A 129 13.49 -1.27 14.64
C PRO A 129 14.10 -1.41 16.04
N GLY A 130 15.20 -0.70 16.29
CA GLY A 130 15.93 -0.70 17.55
C GLY A 130 15.86 0.62 18.31
N ARG A 131 16.04 1.75 17.62
CA ARG A 131 16.02 3.11 18.19
C ARG A 131 15.85 4.16 17.09
N GLN A 132 15.16 5.26 17.39
CA GLN A 132 15.21 6.50 16.60
C GLN A 132 16.06 7.55 17.34
N SER A 133 16.95 8.22 16.61
CA SER A 133 17.62 9.46 17.04
C SER A 133 17.06 10.63 16.24
N VAL A 134 16.81 11.77 16.89
CA VAL A 134 16.55 13.06 16.24
C VAL A 134 17.82 13.88 16.33
N ASP A 135 18.41 14.21 15.19
CA ASP A 135 19.64 14.99 15.11
C ASP A 135 19.32 16.49 15.09
N ARG A 136 18.28 16.87 14.33
CA ARG A 136 17.95 18.27 14.08
C ARG A 136 16.49 18.45 13.69
N ILE A 137 15.89 19.53 14.19
CA ILE A 137 14.63 20.10 13.72
C ILE A 137 14.94 21.53 13.27
N ARG A 138 14.53 21.91 12.05
CA ARG A 138 14.68 23.27 11.54
C ARG A 138 13.56 23.65 10.58
N SER A 139 13.17 24.91 10.58
CA SER A 139 12.36 25.52 9.53
C SER A 139 13.30 25.97 8.40
N LEU A 140 13.00 25.53 7.19
CA LEU A 140 13.66 25.92 5.95
C LEU A 140 12.89 27.07 5.33
N TYR A 141 13.59 28.10 4.90
CA TYR A 141 13.06 29.21 4.11
C TYR A 141 13.51 29.06 2.66
N ARG A 142 12.95 29.89 1.77
CA ARG A 142 13.25 29.84 0.33
C ARG A 142 14.75 29.89 0.03
N CYS A 143 15.47 30.78 0.72
CA CYS A 143 16.92 30.93 0.58
C CYS A 143 17.71 29.67 0.98
N ASP A 144 17.23 28.87 1.94
CA ASP A 144 17.88 27.62 2.34
C ASP A 144 17.79 26.55 1.24
N VAL A 145 16.69 26.54 0.49
CA VAL A 145 16.46 25.58 -0.60
C VAL A 145 17.30 25.92 -1.81
N GLU A 146 17.37 27.20 -2.17
CA GLU A 146 18.23 27.71 -3.25
C GLU A 146 19.72 27.42 -2.98
N ALA A 147 20.11 27.34 -1.70
CA ALA A 147 21.46 26.96 -1.26
C ALA A 147 21.72 25.43 -1.25
N GLY A 148 20.81 24.61 -1.78
CA GLY A 148 21.00 23.16 -1.94
C GLY A 148 20.50 22.29 -0.77
N ALA A 149 19.44 22.69 -0.07
CA ALA A 149 18.81 21.83 0.93
C ALA A 149 18.23 20.54 0.30
N ALA A 150 18.11 19.47 1.11
CA ALA A 150 17.58 18.16 0.70
C ALA A 150 16.04 18.13 0.42
N PHE A 151 15.47 19.26 0.00
CA PHE A 151 14.05 19.46 -0.30
C PHE A 151 13.91 20.04 -1.71
N GLU A 152 13.12 19.39 -2.55
CA GLU A 152 12.79 19.91 -3.88
C GLU A 152 11.53 20.78 -3.76
N ALA A 153 11.71 22.09 -3.78
CA ALA A 153 10.58 23.03 -3.77
C ALA A 153 9.95 23.14 -5.16
N SER A 154 8.63 23.23 -5.20
CA SER A 154 7.88 23.71 -6.37
C SER A 154 7.51 25.19 -6.21
N ASP A 155 7.05 25.83 -7.28
CA ASP A 155 6.56 27.22 -7.25
C ASP A 155 5.39 27.44 -6.28
N GLN A 156 4.64 26.38 -5.97
CA GLN A 156 3.50 26.41 -5.05
C GLN A 156 3.89 26.20 -3.58
N THR A 157 5.17 25.98 -3.28
CA THR A 157 5.64 25.69 -1.92
C THR A 157 5.38 26.88 -0.99
N ARG A 158 4.64 26.64 0.10
CA ARG A 158 4.47 27.64 1.17
C ARG A 158 5.58 27.49 2.21
N PHE A 159 6.42 28.50 2.32
CA PHE A 159 7.50 28.57 3.30
C PHE A 159 7.03 29.23 4.62
N PRO A 160 7.64 28.89 5.76
CA PRO A 160 8.73 27.91 5.93
C PRO A 160 8.28 26.44 5.86
N VAL A 161 9.13 25.58 5.32
CA VAL A 161 8.96 24.12 5.33
C VAL A 161 9.75 23.54 6.50
N LEU A 162 9.13 22.74 7.35
CA LEU A 162 9.84 22.13 8.46
C LEU A 162 10.57 20.86 8.01
N LEU A 163 11.81 20.71 8.46
CA LEU A 163 12.62 19.52 8.28
C LEU A 163 13.05 18.95 9.65
N ILE A 164 12.71 17.69 9.88
CA ILE A 164 13.28 16.85 10.95
C ILE A 164 14.23 15.84 10.32
N THR A 165 15.47 15.79 10.78
CA THR A 165 16.44 14.78 10.37
C THR A 165 16.91 13.97 11.54
N GLY A 166 17.21 12.70 11.30
CA GLY A 166 17.82 11.85 12.30
C GLY A 166 18.27 10.52 11.74
N VAL A 167 18.41 9.55 12.64
CA VAL A 167 18.86 8.20 12.32
C VAL A 167 17.94 7.17 12.94
N VAL A 168 17.49 6.20 12.16
CA VAL A 168 16.87 4.96 12.67
C VAL A 168 17.93 3.87 12.70
N SER A 169 18.00 3.10 13.77
CA SER A 169 18.94 1.99 13.90
C SER A 169 18.22 0.70 14.24
N ALA A 170 18.75 -0.42 13.73
CA ALA A 170 18.25 -1.75 14.00
C ALA A 170 18.68 -2.24 15.40
N LYS A 171 17.92 -3.18 15.98
CA LYS A 171 18.38 -3.92 17.17
C LYS A 171 19.69 -4.64 16.84
N LYS A 172 20.60 -4.75 17.83
CA LYS A 172 21.92 -5.40 17.69
C LYS A 172 21.79 -6.70 16.89
N ALA A 173 22.48 -6.79 15.75
CA ALA A 173 22.45 -7.96 14.89
C ALA A 173 22.99 -9.20 15.60
N ASP A 174 22.48 -10.37 15.22
CA ASP A 174 23.02 -11.68 15.61
C ASP A 174 24.50 -11.80 15.21
N PRO A 175 25.31 -12.64 15.90
CA PRO A 175 26.79 -12.60 15.87
C PRO A 175 27.46 -12.98 14.54
N ALA A 176 26.72 -13.19 13.44
CA ALA A 176 27.26 -13.66 12.17
C ALA A 176 27.95 -12.58 11.31
N SER A 177 27.69 -11.28 11.54
CA SER A 177 28.33 -10.20 10.77
C SER A 177 29.44 -9.52 11.57
N SER A 178 30.69 -9.95 11.36
CA SER A 178 31.86 -9.27 11.91
C SER A 178 32.22 -8.02 11.08
N CYS A 179 32.49 -6.88 11.75
CA CYS A 179 32.98 -5.68 11.10
C CYS A 179 34.38 -5.91 10.49
N CYS A 180 34.57 -5.57 9.21
CA CYS A 180 35.86 -5.67 8.51
C CYS A 180 36.96 -4.75 9.08
N CYS A 181 36.62 -3.85 10.02
CA CYS A 181 37.54 -2.98 10.73
C CYS A 181 38.61 -3.75 11.56
N GLY A 182 38.39 -5.03 11.87
CA GLY A 182 39.29 -5.87 12.66
C GLY A 182 40.47 -6.51 11.92
N LEU A 183 40.64 -6.29 10.61
CA LEU A 183 41.74 -6.90 9.83
C LEU A 183 43.08 -6.16 9.96
N ARG A 184 43.12 -4.98 10.61
CA ARG A 184 44.35 -4.18 10.81
C ARG A 184 44.75 -3.91 12.26
N ALA A 185 43.93 -4.30 13.25
CA ALA A 185 44.24 -4.03 14.66
C ALA A 185 44.59 -5.32 15.41
N GLY A 186 45.78 -5.34 16.02
CA GLY A 186 46.34 -6.48 16.75
C GLY A 186 45.41 -7.05 17.84
N ARG A 187 45.73 -8.27 18.30
CA ARG A 187 44.91 -9.14 19.17
C ARG A 187 44.33 -8.49 20.46
N ARG A 188 44.80 -7.32 20.89
CA ARG A 188 44.26 -6.55 22.03
C ARG A 188 43.08 -5.62 21.70
N ALA A 189 42.80 -5.33 20.43
CA ALA A 189 41.67 -4.47 20.02
C ALA A 189 40.33 -5.23 19.83
N LYS A 190 40.34 -6.56 19.81
CA LYS A 190 39.13 -7.39 19.63
C LYS A 190 38.15 -7.31 20.81
N ALA A 191 38.61 -6.96 22.01
CA ALA A 191 37.77 -6.86 23.21
C ALA A 191 37.00 -5.52 23.32
N ARG A 192 37.38 -4.49 22.54
CA ARG A 192 36.71 -3.17 22.51
C ARG A 192 35.94 -2.91 21.20
N ALA A 193 35.92 -3.87 20.28
CA ALA A 193 35.21 -3.76 19.02
C ALA A 193 33.69 -3.84 19.24
N GLY A 194 33.02 -2.67 19.28
CA GLY A 194 31.56 -2.61 19.32
C GLY A 194 30.98 -3.32 18.10
N LYS A 195 29.96 -4.16 18.31
CA LYS A 195 29.25 -4.85 17.21
C LYS A 195 28.69 -3.81 16.23
N PRO A 196 28.70 -4.09 14.92
CA PRO A 196 28.19 -3.15 13.93
C PRO A 196 26.70 -2.89 14.17
N ILE A 197 26.32 -1.61 14.16
CA ILE A 197 24.92 -1.16 14.23
C ILE A 197 24.53 -0.73 12.83
N LEU A 198 23.47 -1.36 12.32
CA LEU A 198 22.90 -1.00 11.03
C LEU A 198 21.93 0.17 11.24
N SER A 199 22.12 1.24 10.48
CA SER A 199 21.37 2.48 10.65
C SER A 199 21.08 3.15 9.31
N ALA A 200 19.97 3.87 9.21
CA ALA A 200 19.68 4.74 8.06
C ALA A 200 19.32 6.14 8.53
N ARG A 201 19.74 7.14 7.75
CA ARG A 201 19.24 8.50 7.93
C ARG A 201 17.77 8.56 7.50
N TYR A 202 17.01 9.42 8.15
CA TYR A 202 15.68 9.76 7.70
C TYR A 202 15.50 11.27 7.62
N TRP A 203 14.55 11.68 6.78
CA TRP A 203 14.07 13.04 6.66
C TRP A 203 12.55 13.02 6.79
N VAL A 204 12.01 13.86 7.67
CA VAL A 204 10.58 14.19 7.72
C VAL A 204 10.42 15.64 7.30
N PHE A 205 9.61 15.87 6.28
CA PHE A 205 9.21 17.21 5.85
C PHE A 205 7.78 17.48 6.25
N LEU A 206 7.48 18.67 6.76
CA LEU A 206 6.13 19.18 6.94
C LEU A 206 6.00 20.51 6.19
N GLU A 207 5.00 20.59 5.31
CA GLU A 207 4.74 21.76 4.46
C GLU A 207 3.27 22.14 4.57
N GLU A 208 3.00 23.44 4.74
CA GLU A 208 1.64 23.97 4.63
C GLU A 208 1.16 23.88 3.17
N LYS A 209 0.09 23.11 2.92
CA LYS A 209 -0.51 23.03 1.57
C LYS A 209 -1.71 23.96 1.42
N SER A 210 -2.46 24.14 2.50
CA SER A 210 -3.59 25.06 2.56
C SER A 210 -3.83 25.45 4.01
N ASP A 211 -4.79 26.35 4.23
CA ASP A 211 -5.18 26.82 5.55
C ASP A 211 -5.74 25.72 6.46
N THR A 212 -6.02 24.53 5.91
CA THR A 212 -6.54 23.37 6.65
C THR A 212 -5.66 22.11 6.52
N GLN A 213 -4.51 22.19 5.83
CA GLN A 213 -3.71 21.00 5.53
C GLN A 213 -2.22 21.23 5.66
N VAL A 214 -1.58 20.31 6.36
CA VAL A 214 -0.13 20.13 6.36
C VAL A 214 0.20 18.82 5.65
N SER A 215 0.93 18.87 4.54
CA SER A 215 1.50 17.66 3.96
C SER A 215 2.70 17.21 4.75
N PHE A 216 2.87 15.91 4.90
CA PHE A 216 4.07 15.29 5.43
C PHE A 216 4.70 14.36 4.39
N SER A 217 6.03 14.26 4.41
CA SER A 217 6.74 13.19 3.73
C SER A 217 7.85 12.65 4.61
N VAL A 218 8.02 11.33 4.60
CA VAL A 218 9.12 10.63 5.27
C VAL A 218 9.91 9.86 4.23
N LYS A 219 11.22 10.09 4.20
CA LYS A 219 12.17 9.36 3.35
C LYS A 219 13.21 8.68 4.24
N ILE A 220 13.46 7.40 3.99
CA ILE A 220 14.52 6.64 4.64
C ILE A 220 15.64 6.43 3.63
N ALA A 221 16.88 6.75 4.00
CA ALA A 221 18.06 6.46 3.20
C ALA A 221 18.32 4.96 3.11
N ASP A 222 19.18 4.59 2.16
CA ASP A 222 19.86 3.29 2.23
C ASP A 222 20.63 3.15 3.54
N TYR A 223 20.69 1.92 4.04
CA TYR A 223 21.36 1.65 5.30
C TYR A 223 22.87 1.83 5.18
N GLN A 224 23.46 2.21 6.29
CA GLN A 224 24.89 2.34 6.48
C GLN A 224 25.30 1.47 7.67
N TRP A 225 26.42 0.75 7.49
CA TRP A 225 27.06 0.04 8.58
C TRP A 225 27.92 1.02 9.38
N SER A 226 27.57 1.24 10.65
CA SER A 226 28.44 1.95 11.58
C SER A 226 29.07 0.95 12.57
N CYS A 227 30.38 1.08 12.78
CA CYS A 227 31.07 0.40 13.89
C CYS A 227 31.37 1.44 14.98
N GLY A 228 31.37 1.04 16.25
CA GLY A 228 31.55 1.93 17.40
C GLY A 228 32.91 2.64 17.52
N HIS A 229 33.67 2.71 16.42
CA HIS A 229 34.96 3.41 16.28
C HIS A 229 34.86 4.62 15.35
N ALA A 230 33.80 4.70 14.54
CA ALA A 230 33.54 5.84 13.66
C ALA A 230 32.59 6.78 14.39
N ASP A 231 33.15 7.81 15.02
CA ASP A 231 32.38 8.94 15.51
C ASP A 231 31.78 9.69 14.31
N PRO A 232 30.45 9.80 14.15
CA PRO A 232 29.83 10.50 13.03
C PRO A 232 30.14 12.01 12.99
N SER A 233 30.74 12.57 14.04
CA SER A 233 31.15 13.99 14.11
C SER A 233 32.51 14.32 13.50
N SER A 234 33.29 13.34 13.03
CA SER A 234 34.63 13.60 12.50
C SER A 234 34.66 13.78 10.97
N PRO A 235 35.32 14.82 10.43
CA PRO A 235 35.44 15.00 8.98
C PRO A 235 36.27 13.86 8.35
N PRO A 236 35.99 13.48 7.08
CA PRO A 236 36.74 12.42 6.42
C PRO A 236 38.20 12.84 6.22
N PRO A 237 39.19 11.95 6.45
CA PRO A 237 40.58 12.25 6.16
C PRO A 237 40.79 12.39 4.65
N ALA A 238 41.61 13.36 4.26
CA ALA A 238 41.92 13.68 2.87
C ALA A 238 42.50 12.47 2.12
N ALA A 239 41.94 12.18 0.95
CA ALA A 239 42.38 11.10 0.08
C ALA A 239 43.82 11.36 -0.41
N THR A 240 44.76 10.50 -0.01
CA THR A 240 46.11 10.45 -0.59
C THR A 240 46.20 9.22 -1.49
N THR A 241 46.27 9.50 -2.79
CA THR A 241 46.45 8.53 -3.88
C THR A 241 47.88 8.03 -3.93
N ALA A 242 48.09 6.71 -3.76
CA ALA A 242 49.26 6.01 -4.31
C ALA A 242 48.92 4.52 -4.52
N PRO A 243 49.13 3.96 -5.74
CA PRO A 243 48.82 2.56 -6.03
C PRO A 243 50.03 1.65 -5.73
N ARG A 244 49.78 0.45 -5.16
CA ARG A 244 50.76 -0.66 -5.14
C ARG A 244 50.09 -2.01 -5.40
N PRO A 245 50.80 -2.97 -6.03
CA PRO A 245 50.19 -4.05 -6.81
C PRO A 245 49.91 -5.33 -6.00
N HIS A 246 48.91 -6.09 -6.46
CA HIS A 246 48.54 -7.40 -5.93
C HIS A 246 49.34 -8.52 -6.60
N ARG A 247 49.99 -9.37 -5.79
CA ARG A 247 50.50 -10.69 -6.21
C ARG A 247 49.40 -11.75 -6.03
N ILE A 248 49.16 -12.49 -7.10
CA ILE A 248 48.25 -13.65 -7.18
C ILE A 248 49.04 -14.90 -6.81
N ASN A 249 48.54 -15.71 -5.88
CA ASN A 249 49.01 -17.08 -5.67
C ASN A 249 47.87 -18.05 -6.00
N ILE A 250 48.09 -18.80 -7.09
CA ILE A 250 47.32 -19.96 -7.55
C ILE A 250 47.82 -21.18 -6.76
N LEU A 251 46.92 -22.06 -6.28
CA LEU A 251 47.26 -23.46 -6.02
C LEU A 251 46.04 -24.40 -6.09
N SER A 252 45.98 -25.07 -7.24
CA SER A 252 45.67 -26.50 -7.50
C SER A 252 44.43 -27.19 -6.92
N LEU A 253 43.54 -27.51 -7.87
CA LEU A 253 42.65 -28.67 -7.94
C LEU A 253 43.31 -29.98 -7.46
N ARG A 254 42.55 -30.82 -6.73
CA ARG A 254 42.74 -32.28 -6.71
C ARG A 254 41.42 -32.99 -6.97
N LEU A 255 41.35 -33.64 -8.14
CA LEU A 255 40.36 -34.64 -8.50
C LEU A 255 40.55 -35.92 -7.66
N ARG A 256 39.44 -36.56 -7.30
CA ARG A 256 39.40 -38.00 -7.00
C ARG A 256 38.20 -38.61 -7.71
N LEU A 257 38.45 -39.69 -8.44
CA LEU A 257 37.47 -40.50 -9.15
C LEU A 257 37.42 -41.92 -8.56
N ALA A 258 36.25 -42.53 -8.73
CA ALA A 258 35.92 -43.96 -8.77
C ALA A 258 35.51 -44.68 -7.47
N GLY A 259 34.37 -45.39 -7.60
CA GLY A 259 33.87 -46.40 -6.67
C GLY A 259 32.38 -46.72 -6.86
N ARG A 260 32.01 -47.41 -7.94
CA ARG A 260 30.67 -48.00 -8.13
C ARG A 260 30.50 -49.22 -7.22
N LEU A 261 29.37 -49.32 -6.51
CA LEU A 261 28.81 -50.59 -6.04
C LEU A 261 27.29 -50.56 -6.23
N HIS A 262 26.79 -51.54 -7.00
CA HIS A 262 25.38 -51.82 -7.22
C HIS A 262 24.76 -52.50 -5.99
N ARG A 263 23.53 -52.12 -5.64
CA ARG A 263 22.57 -53.06 -5.04
C ARG A 263 21.13 -52.68 -5.41
N SER A 264 20.47 -53.63 -6.07
CA SER A 264 19.03 -53.68 -6.38
C SER A 264 18.20 -53.81 -5.11
N MET A 265 16.97 -53.28 -5.09
CA MET A 265 15.75 -54.04 -4.76
C MET A 265 14.45 -53.21 -4.85
N SER A 266 13.53 -53.78 -5.64
CA SER A 266 12.08 -53.87 -5.49
C SER A 266 11.11 -52.69 -5.68
N LYS A 267 10.40 -52.85 -6.81
CA LYS A 267 9.06 -52.38 -7.21
C LYS A 267 8.01 -52.42 -6.08
N LYS A 268 7.16 -51.39 -6.03
CA LYS A 268 5.71 -51.57 -5.84
C LYS A 268 4.93 -50.71 -6.84
N LYS A 269 4.22 -51.41 -7.73
CA LYS A 269 3.15 -50.89 -8.59
C LYS A 269 1.92 -50.61 -7.73
N LYS A 270 1.20 -49.53 -8.03
CA LYS A 270 -0.27 -49.50 -7.96
C LYS A 270 -0.82 -48.82 -9.23
N LEU A 271 -1.60 -49.61 -9.97
CA LEU A 271 -2.60 -49.21 -10.97
C LEU A 271 -3.70 -48.39 -10.28
N SER A 272 -4.61 -47.62 -10.88
CA SER A 272 -5.04 -47.13 -12.22
C SER A 272 -5.96 -45.92 -11.86
N ALA A 273 -6.36 -44.97 -12.70
CA ALA A 273 -7.12 -45.08 -13.94
C ALA A 273 -7.14 -43.70 -14.63
N GLY A 274 -7.13 -43.70 -15.96
CA GLY A 274 -7.15 -42.49 -16.77
C GLY A 274 -8.55 -42.00 -17.11
N PHE A 275 -8.65 -40.69 -17.35
CA PHE A 275 -9.61 -40.00 -18.21
C PHE A 275 -8.90 -38.77 -18.82
N PRO A 276 -9.34 -38.28 -19.99
CA PRO A 276 -8.45 -37.82 -21.05
C PRO A 276 -7.92 -36.41 -20.84
N ALA A 277 -6.73 -36.17 -21.40
CA ALA A 277 -6.08 -34.89 -21.49
C ALA A 277 -6.91 -33.90 -22.33
N GLN A 278 -7.23 -32.73 -21.75
CA GLN A 278 -7.47 -31.53 -22.54
C GLN A 278 -6.11 -30.95 -22.94
N GLU A 279 -5.88 -30.81 -24.24
CA GLU A 279 -4.78 -30.04 -24.79
C GLU A 279 -4.88 -28.58 -24.33
N GLU A 280 -4.05 -28.21 -23.36
CA GLU A 280 -3.76 -26.81 -23.07
C GLU A 280 -2.70 -26.32 -24.06
N VAL A 281 -3.07 -25.30 -24.84
CA VAL A 281 -2.15 -24.44 -25.59
C VAL A 281 -1.33 -23.62 -24.58
N SER A 282 -0.34 -24.26 -23.97
CA SER A 282 0.67 -23.65 -23.11
C SER A 282 2.04 -23.79 -23.78
N ALA A 283 2.19 -23.21 -24.96
CA ALA A 283 3.48 -23.06 -25.60
C ALA A 283 3.54 -21.66 -26.20
N LEU A 284 4.05 -20.70 -25.43
CA LEU A 284 4.72 -19.48 -25.92
C LEU A 284 5.31 -18.58 -24.80
N LEU A 285 5.46 -19.07 -23.57
CA LEU A 285 6.23 -18.36 -22.54
C LEU A 285 7.55 -19.09 -22.32
N PRO A 286 8.71 -18.40 -22.38
CA PRO A 286 9.98 -19.02 -22.05
C PRO A 286 9.96 -19.53 -20.60
N PRO A 287 10.63 -20.66 -20.30
CA PRO A 287 10.69 -21.18 -18.95
C PRO A 287 11.33 -20.13 -18.01
N PRO A 288 10.87 -20.03 -16.75
CA PRO A 288 11.42 -19.07 -15.82
C PRO A 288 12.91 -19.38 -15.61
N GLU A 289 13.77 -18.38 -15.85
CA GLU A 289 15.18 -18.45 -15.48
C GLU A 289 15.27 -18.88 -14.02
N ARG A 290 15.93 -20.02 -13.78
CA ARG A 290 16.36 -20.39 -12.44
C ARG A 290 17.33 -19.31 -11.99
N ALA A 291 16.95 -18.54 -10.99
CA ALA A 291 17.83 -17.58 -10.33
C ALA A 291 19.16 -18.27 -10.01
N SER A 292 20.26 -17.77 -10.59
CA SER A 292 21.60 -18.23 -10.29
C SER A 292 21.95 -17.91 -8.84
N ALA A 293 22.89 -18.67 -8.28
CA ALA A 293 23.38 -18.54 -6.91
C ALA A 293 24.12 -17.21 -6.62
N ASP A 294 24.09 -16.23 -7.54
CA ASP A 294 24.74 -14.92 -7.41
C ASP A 294 23.78 -13.82 -6.88
N GLU A 295 22.55 -14.17 -6.48
CA GLU A 295 21.56 -13.22 -5.91
C GLU A 295 21.86 -12.82 -4.44
N GLU A 296 23.05 -13.15 -3.91
CA GLU A 296 23.38 -13.13 -2.48
C GLU A 296 24.05 -11.83 -1.96
N ALA A 297 24.10 -10.74 -2.75
CA ALA A 297 24.77 -9.50 -2.30
C ALA A 297 24.12 -8.19 -2.78
N ARG A 298 22.79 -8.08 -2.79
CA ARG A 298 22.16 -6.75 -2.86
C ARG A 298 22.16 -6.10 -1.47
N PRO A 299 22.39 -4.78 -1.37
CA PRO A 299 22.18 -4.09 -0.10
C PRO A 299 20.76 -4.35 0.40
N GLU A 300 20.59 -4.70 1.68
CA GLU A 300 19.27 -4.85 2.31
C GLU A 300 18.55 -3.49 2.42
N GLU A 301 17.82 -3.09 1.38
CA GLU A 301 17.00 -1.88 1.41
C GLU A 301 15.90 -1.97 2.49
N PHE A 302 15.64 -0.85 3.16
CA PHE A 302 14.45 -0.70 3.98
C PHE A 302 13.23 -0.68 3.06
N ASN A 303 12.33 -1.63 3.25
CA ASN A 303 11.11 -1.75 2.45
C ASN A 303 9.84 -1.71 3.29
N ARG A 304 9.99 -1.29 4.55
CA ARG A 304 8.91 -0.94 5.46
C ARG A 304 9.23 0.39 6.11
N VAL A 305 8.30 1.34 6.01
CA VAL A 305 8.29 2.54 6.84
C VAL A 305 7.16 2.41 7.85
N PHE A 306 7.44 2.79 9.09
CA PHE A 306 6.45 2.88 10.15
C PHE A 306 6.34 4.31 10.65
N LEU A 307 5.11 4.82 10.70
CA LEU A 307 4.76 6.06 11.37
C LEU A 307 4.01 5.73 12.64
N THR A 308 4.48 6.21 13.78
CA THR A 308 3.81 5.98 15.08
C THR A 308 3.48 7.31 15.73
N TYR A 309 2.24 7.46 16.19
CA TYR A 309 1.76 8.67 16.84
C TYR A 309 0.71 8.35 17.90
N ALA A 310 0.46 9.30 18.78
CA ALA A 310 -0.42 9.09 19.93
C ALA A 310 -1.89 9.04 19.49
N SER A 311 -2.66 8.22 20.19
CA SER A 311 -4.12 8.15 20.09
C SER A 311 -4.68 7.73 21.43
N GLU A 312 -5.82 8.29 21.83
CA GLU A 312 -6.41 7.98 23.12
C GLU A 312 -7.17 6.64 23.09
N ARG A 313 -7.36 6.02 24.25
CA ARG A 313 -8.02 4.70 24.35
C ARG A 313 -9.48 4.75 23.88
N ASP A 314 -10.16 5.87 24.14
CA ASP A 314 -11.55 6.14 23.79
C ASP A 314 -11.71 6.82 22.41
N GLU A 315 -10.60 7.11 21.71
CA GLU A 315 -10.64 7.67 20.37
C GLU A 315 -11.17 6.63 19.37
N ARG A 316 -12.19 7.02 18.61
CA ARG A 316 -12.85 6.19 17.60
C ARG A 316 -12.41 6.59 16.21
N PHE A 317 -12.20 5.62 15.32
CA PHE A 317 -11.70 5.84 13.97
C PHE A 317 -12.75 5.47 12.92
N TYR A 318 -12.93 6.33 11.91
CA TYR A 318 -13.91 6.17 10.83
C TYR A 318 -13.25 6.45 9.47
N GLY A 319 -13.77 5.83 8.40
CA GLY A 319 -13.28 6.02 7.04
C GLY A 319 -12.75 4.71 6.44
N PHE A 320 -11.51 4.74 5.97
CA PHE A 320 -10.83 3.66 5.27
C PHE A 320 -11.46 3.23 3.94
N GLY A 321 -12.20 4.14 3.29
CA GLY A 321 -12.93 3.87 2.04
C GLY A 321 -14.30 3.24 2.29
N GLU A 322 -14.72 2.37 1.38
CA GLU A 322 -15.99 1.65 1.50
C GLU A 322 -15.79 0.38 2.34
N GLN A 323 -16.39 0.37 3.54
CA GLN A 323 -16.23 -0.69 4.52
C GLN A 323 -17.58 -1.28 4.91
N PHE A 324 -17.70 -2.61 4.87
CA PHE A 324 -19.01 -3.29 4.93
C PHE A 324 -19.30 -4.02 6.24
N SER A 325 -18.28 -4.28 7.08
CA SER A 325 -18.47 -5.04 8.34
C SER A 325 -18.38 -4.17 9.59
N CYS A 326 -17.65 -3.06 9.51
CA CYS A 326 -17.33 -2.21 10.65
C CYS A 326 -17.39 -0.76 10.20
N MET A 327 -17.97 0.08 11.04
CA MET A 327 -17.93 1.54 10.88
C MET A 327 -16.82 2.17 11.73
N GLU A 328 -16.48 1.53 12.86
CA GLU A 328 -15.48 1.98 13.85
C GLU A 328 -14.29 1.01 13.90
N PHE A 329 -13.07 1.53 13.92
CA PHE A 329 -11.83 0.75 13.70
C PHE A 329 -10.81 0.74 14.84
N LYS A 330 -11.00 1.45 15.95
CA LYS A 330 -10.14 1.32 17.13
C LYS A 330 -10.13 -0.14 17.58
N GLY A 331 -8.96 -0.64 17.98
CA GLY A 331 -8.78 -2.05 18.30
C GLY A 331 -8.56 -2.96 17.08
N ARG A 332 -8.55 -2.43 15.85
CA ARG A 332 -8.40 -3.23 14.62
C ARG A 332 -7.12 -2.90 13.85
N ARG A 333 -6.71 -3.82 12.97
CA ARG A 333 -5.68 -3.57 11.94
C ARG A 333 -6.39 -3.46 10.60
N VAL A 334 -6.26 -2.34 9.92
CA VAL A 334 -7.00 -2.05 8.69
C VAL A 334 -6.03 -2.07 7.50
N PRO A 335 -6.06 -3.11 6.64
CA PRO A 335 -5.28 -3.14 5.42
C PRO A 335 -5.91 -2.25 4.35
N VAL A 336 -5.10 -1.49 3.62
CA VAL A 336 -5.53 -0.70 2.45
C VAL A 336 -5.03 -1.41 1.21
N LEU A 337 -5.85 -2.31 0.67
CA LEU A 337 -5.54 -3.09 -0.53
C LEU A 337 -6.83 -3.39 -1.30
N VAL A 338 -6.90 -2.98 -2.56
CA VAL A 338 -8.01 -3.28 -3.47
C VAL A 338 -8.04 -4.79 -3.74
N GLN A 339 -9.18 -5.43 -3.48
CA GLN A 339 -9.37 -6.85 -3.71
C GLN A 339 -10.84 -7.15 -3.94
N GLU A 340 -11.13 -8.37 -4.41
CA GLU A 340 -12.49 -8.91 -4.36
C GLU A 340 -13.09 -8.75 -2.95
N GLN A 341 -14.32 -8.22 -2.89
CA GLN A 341 -15.00 -7.97 -1.62
C GLN A 341 -15.28 -9.26 -0.85
N GLY A 342 -15.50 -10.37 -1.57
CA GLY A 342 -15.68 -11.70 -1.04
C GLY A 342 -17.12 -12.08 -0.69
N ILE A 343 -17.42 -13.38 -0.74
CA ILE A 343 -18.74 -13.96 -0.51
C ILE A 343 -18.86 -14.41 0.96
N GLY A 344 -19.80 -13.80 1.69
CA GLY A 344 -19.99 -14.00 3.13
C GLY A 344 -19.02 -13.20 4.01
N ARG A 345 -17.80 -12.90 3.53
CA ARG A 345 -16.88 -11.93 4.15
C ARG A 345 -16.46 -12.26 5.59
N GLY A 346 -16.36 -13.54 5.90
CA GLY A 346 -16.02 -14.06 7.23
C GLY A 346 -17.19 -14.72 7.93
N ASP A 347 -18.43 -14.43 7.52
CA ASP A 347 -19.63 -15.00 8.13
C ASP A 347 -19.80 -16.48 7.74
N GLN A 348 -19.78 -17.32 8.76
CA GLN A 348 -19.89 -18.77 8.60
C GLN A 348 -21.35 -19.22 8.69
N PRO A 349 -21.76 -20.24 7.90
CA PRO A 349 -20.94 -21.10 7.04
C PRO A 349 -20.75 -20.60 5.59
N ILE A 350 -21.27 -19.42 5.22
CA ILE A 350 -21.29 -18.92 3.84
C ILE A 350 -19.87 -18.78 3.28
N THR A 351 -18.97 -18.15 4.04
CA THR A 351 -17.58 -17.96 3.63
C THR A 351 -16.83 -19.29 3.47
N PHE A 352 -17.11 -20.28 4.31
CA PHE A 352 -16.57 -21.64 4.16
C PHE A 352 -17.00 -22.25 2.82
N ALA A 353 -18.30 -22.25 2.53
CA ALA A 353 -18.84 -22.83 1.31
C ALA A 353 -18.29 -22.12 0.06
N ALA A 354 -18.23 -20.79 0.08
CA ALA A 354 -17.63 -20.00 -1.00
C ALA A 354 -16.18 -20.38 -1.24
N ASN A 355 -15.36 -20.44 -0.18
CA ASN A 355 -13.96 -20.85 -0.30
C ASN A 355 -13.85 -22.27 -0.86
N LEU A 356 -14.70 -23.21 -0.44
CA LEU A 356 -14.67 -24.60 -0.92
C LEU A 356 -14.95 -24.71 -2.43
N LEU A 357 -15.94 -23.96 -2.92
CA LEU A 357 -16.31 -23.96 -4.34
C LEU A 357 -15.33 -23.16 -5.21
N SER A 358 -14.81 -22.06 -4.67
CA SER A 358 -13.87 -21.18 -5.36
C SER A 358 -12.83 -20.66 -4.36
N TYR A 359 -11.60 -21.17 -4.49
CA TYR A 359 -10.48 -20.85 -3.60
C TYR A 359 -10.36 -19.33 -3.37
N ARG A 360 -10.39 -18.91 -2.10
CA ARG A 360 -10.28 -17.52 -1.62
C ARG A 360 -11.42 -16.57 -1.99
N SER A 361 -12.50 -17.03 -2.60
CA SER A 361 -13.65 -16.18 -2.96
C SER A 361 -14.45 -15.67 -1.77
N GLY A 362 -14.25 -16.21 -0.56
CA GLY A 362 -15.05 -15.85 0.61
C GLY A 362 -14.72 -14.49 1.25
N GLY A 363 -13.52 -13.95 1.03
CA GLY A 363 -13.06 -12.70 1.65
C GLY A 363 -13.03 -12.74 3.19
N ASN A 364 -13.01 -11.56 3.82
CA ASN A 364 -13.05 -11.38 5.28
C ASN A 364 -13.63 -10.01 5.66
N TRP A 365 -13.69 -9.68 6.95
CA TRP A 365 -14.33 -8.46 7.42
C TRP A 365 -13.78 -7.17 6.79
N SER A 366 -12.51 -7.18 6.37
CA SER A 366 -11.77 -6.03 5.82
C SER A 366 -11.69 -5.99 4.29
N THR A 367 -12.14 -7.03 3.57
CA THR A 367 -12.05 -7.05 2.10
C THR A 367 -13.07 -6.10 1.48
N THR A 368 -12.58 -5.30 0.51
CA THR A 368 -13.34 -4.27 -0.19
C THR A 368 -12.68 -3.94 -1.55
N TYR A 369 -13.49 -3.54 -2.52
CA TYR A 369 -13.03 -3.03 -3.82
C TYR A 369 -12.51 -1.59 -3.73
N ALA A 370 -12.95 -0.83 -2.72
CA ALA A 370 -12.68 0.61 -2.62
C ALA A 370 -12.10 1.02 -1.25
N PRO A 371 -10.97 0.44 -0.81
CA PRO A 371 -10.27 0.93 0.36
C PRO A 371 -9.63 2.29 0.07
N SER A 372 -9.56 3.15 1.07
CA SER A 372 -8.87 4.44 0.99
C SER A 372 -8.00 4.64 2.23
N PRO A 373 -6.74 5.09 2.13
CA PRO A 373 -5.89 5.34 3.29
C PRO A 373 -6.23 6.67 3.98
N PHE A 374 -7.51 6.98 4.16
CA PHE A 374 -8.04 8.17 4.81
C PHE A 374 -8.85 7.78 6.04
N TYR A 375 -8.68 8.52 7.13
CA TYR A 375 -9.57 8.42 8.29
C TYR A 375 -9.87 9.79 8.90
N LEU A 376 -10.93 9.83 9.69
CA LEU A 376 -11.21 10.87 10.70
C LEU A 376 -11.54 10.22 12.04
N THR A 377 -11.40 10.95 13.14
CA THR A 377 -11.62 10.41 14.50
C THR A 377 -12.66 11.17 15.30
N SER A 378 -13.14 10.57 16.39
CA SER A 378 -14.04 11.22 17.36
C SER A 378 -13.42 12.43 18.08
N LYS A 379 -12.11 12.65 17.93
CA LYS A 379 -11.37 13.80 18.48
C LYS A 379 -11.06 14.85 17.40
N MET A 380 -11.73 14.76 16.24
CA MET A 380 -11.55 15.63 15.06
C MET A 380 -10.11 15.66 14.51
N ARG A 381 -9.38 14.54 14.66
CA ARG A 381 -8.11 14.33 13.96
C ARG A 381 -8.38 13.64 12.63
N SER A 382 -7.62 13.99 11.59
CA SER A 382 -7.72 13.33 10.29
C SER A 382 -6.40 13.33 9.56
N LEU A 383 -6.13 12.22 8.89
CA LEU A 383 -4.94 11.99 8.10
C LEU A 383 -5.30 11.14 6.88
N TYR A 384 -4.64 11.40 5.75
CA TYR A 384 -4.59 10.44 4.66
C TYR A 384 -3.20 10.25 4.08
N LEU A 385 -2.94 9.08 3.50
CA LEU A 385 -1.73 8.81 2.74
C LEU A 385 -1.93 9.13 1.26
N GLU A 386 -0.88 9.63 0.63
CA GLU A 386 -0.80 9.83 -0.82
C GLU A 386 0.01 8.68 -1.44
N GLY A 387 -0.37 8.25 -2.65
CA GLY A 387 0.26 7.14 -3.36
C GLY A 387 -0.53 5.83 -3.28
N TYR A 388 0.08 4.75 -3.77
CA TYR A 388 -0.56 3.45 -3.98
C TYR A 388 0.15 2.30 -3.25
N ASP A 389 1.13 2.61 -2.39
CA ASP A 389 1.82 1.59 -1.61
C ASP A 389 0.84 0.89 -0.67
N TYR A 390 0.96 -0.44 -0.59
CA TYR A 390 0.18 -1.21 0.37
C TYR A 390 0.49 -0.71 1.78
N SER A 391 -0.58 -0.41 2.52
CA SER A 391 -0.46 0.12 3.88
C SER A 391 -1.39 -0.60 4.84
N ILE A 392 -0.99 -0.64 6.11
CA ILE A 392 -1.77 -1.20 7.20
C ILE A 392 -1.80 -0.16 8.32
N PHE A 393 -3.01 0.23 8.71
CA PHE A 393 -3.25 1.07 9.88
C PHE A 393 -3.52 0.17 11.08
N ASP A 394 -2.54 0.07 11.97
CA ASP A 394 -2.66 -0.67 13.23
C ASP A 394 -3.20 0.25 14.32
N LEU A 395 -4.47 0.04 14.67
CA LEU A 395 -5.22 0.76 15.70
C LEU A 395 -5.46 -0.11 16.93
N THR A 396 -4.77 -1.26 17.04
CA THR A 396 -5.01 -2.24 18.10
C THR A 396 -4.53 -1.78 19.48
N LYS A 397 -3.57 -0.87 19.51
CA LYS A 397 -2.99 -0.36 20.75
C LYS A 397 -3.85 0.78 21.31
N PRO A 398 -4.07 0.83 22.63
CA PRO A 398 -4.93 1.83 23.23
C PRO A 398 -4.36 3.25 23.12
N ASP A 399 -3.04 3.41 23.18
CA ASP A 399 -2.33 4.68 23.32
C ASP A 399 -1.73 5.23 22.02
N ARG A 400 -1.91 4.54 20.89
CA ARG A 400 -1.21 4.87 19.64
C ARG A 400 -1.90 4.34 18.40
N VAL A 401 -1.51 4.95 17.28
CA VAL A 401 -1.67 4.40 15.94
C VAL A 401 -0.28 4.11 15.38
N GLN A 402 -0.17 2.99 14.67
CA GLN A 402 1.00 2.69 13.85
C GLN A 402 0.58 2.42 12.40
N ILE A 403 1.07 3.25 11.48
CA ILE A 403 0.90 3.05 10.04
C ILE A 403 2.13 2.31 9.54
N GLN A 404 1.94 1.13 8.95
CA GLN A 404 2.97 0.39 8.23
C GLN A 404 2.77 0.59 6.73
N VAL A 405 3.78 1.08 6.03
CA VAL A 405 3.78 1.27 4.57
C VAL A 405 4.81 0.35 3.93
N TYR A 406 4.42 -0.34 2.86
CA TYR A 406 5.26 -1.28 2.11
C TYR A 406 6.10 -0.54 1.07
N GLY A 407 7.06 0.26 1.56
CA GLY A 407 7.99 1.05 0.75
C GLY A 407 9.15 1.58 1.58
N ASN A 408 9.97 2.44 0.99
CA ASN A 408 11.09 3.15 1.64
C ASN A 408 10.78 4.62 1.94
N SER A 409 9.59 5.09 1.55
CA SER A 409 9.08 6.42 1.82
C SER A 409 7.57 6.39 2.02
N VAL A 410 7.03 7.48 2.57
CA VAL A 410 5.59 7.68 2.73
C VAL A 410 5.29 9.16 2.61
N GLN A 411 4.16 9.49 1.97
CA GLN A 411 3.65 10.84 1.85
C GLN A 411 2.18 10.86 2.27
N GLY A 412 1.70 12.00 2.73
CA GLY A 412 0.32 12.15 3.14
C GLY A 412 0.01 13.55 3.63
N ARG A 413 -1.19 13.74 4.16
CA ARG A 413 -1.62 15.01 4.74
C ARG A 413 -2.30 14.82 6.09
N ILE A 414 -2.08 15.77 6.97
CA ILE A 414 -2.77 15.94 8.25
C ILE A 414 -3.73 17.12 8.09
N LEU A 415 -4.99 16.90 8.45
CA LEU A 415 -6.08 17.84 8.19
C LEU A 415 -6.53 18.51 9.49
N GLN A 416 -6.84 19.80 9.41
CA GLN A 416 -7.45 20.58 10.47
C GLN A 416 -8.94 20.75 10.18
N GLY A 417 -9.76 20.58 11.21
CA GLY A 417 -11.18 20.89 11.18
C GLY A 417 -11.79 20.68 12.55
N GLU A 418 -12.86 21.41 12.83
CA GLU A 418 -13.60 21.34 14.10
C GLU A 418 -14.86 20.46 13.99
N SER A 419 -15.18 19.99 12.78
CA SER A 419 -16.31 19.11 12.50
C SER A 419 -16.01 18.08 11.41
N PRO A 420 -16.74 16.95 11.35
CA PRO A 420 -16.59 15.98 10.26
C PRO A 420 -16.79 16.60 8.88
N THR A 421 -17.73 17.54 8.74
CA THR A 421 -18.01 18.25 7.49
C THR A 421 -16.80 19.05 7.02
N GLU A 422 -16.11 19.77 7.90
CA GLU A 422 -14.90 20.52 7.56
C GLU A 422 -13.76 19.60 7.12
N LEU A 423 -13.53 18.49 7.84
CA LEU A 423 -12.51 17.51 7.49
C LEU A 423 -12.77 16.89 6.11
N ILE A 424 -14.02 16.51 5.82
CA ILE A 424 -14.42 15.97 4.52
C ILE A 424 -14.33 17.04 3.43
N THR A 425 -14.71 18.29 3.73
CA THR A 425 -14.61 19.42 2.80
C THR A 425 -13.15 19.68 2.42
N SER A 426 -12.25 19.65 3.39
CA SER A 426 -10.81 19.77 3.20
C SER A 426 -10.27 18.60 2.38
N TYR A 427 -10.57 17.36 2.78
CA TYR A 427 -10.13 16.15 2.08
C TYR A 427 -10.54 16.16 0.59
N THR A 428 -11.83 16.38 0.31
CA THR A 428 -12.37 16.41 -1.06
C THR A 428 -11.93 17.62 -1.87
N GLY A 429 -11.47 18.69 -1.21
CA GLY A 429 -10.81 19.81 -1.88
C GLY A 429 -9.48 19.39 -2.55
N SER A 430 -8.82 18.36 -2.01
CA SER A 430 -7.57 17.80 -2.55
C SER A 430 -7.79 16.59 -3.45
N THR A 431 -8.79 15.74 -3.15
CA THR A 431 -9.02 14.47 -3.88
C THR A 431 -10.06 14.57 -4.99
N GLY A 432 -10.80 15.68 -5.04
CA GLY A 432 -11.87 15.92 -6.02
C GLY A 432 -13.26 15.71 -5.44
N ARG A 433 -14.24 16.37 -6.05
CA ARG A 433 -15.67 16.25 -5.71
C ARG A 433 -16.42 15.68 -6.90
N PRO A 434 -17.28 14.66 -6.71
CA PRO A 434 -18.15 14.19 -7.77
C PRO A 434 -19.05 15.31 -8.31
N PRO A 435 -19.38 15.30 -9.61
CA PRO A 435 -20.37 16.21 -10.16
C PRO A 435 -21.76 15.96 -9.56
N VAL A 436 -22.65 16.94 -9.69
CA VAL A 436 -24.06 16.77 -9.34
C VAL A 436 -24.68 15.66 -10.20
N LEU A 437 -25.49 14.81 -9.58
CA LEU A 437 -26.21 13.75 -10.29
C LEU A 437 -27.10 14.34 -11.40
N PRO A 438 -27.11 13.75 -12.61
CA PRO A 438 -28.02 14.21 -13.67
C PRO A 438 -29.48 14.12 -13.23
N ARG A 439 -30.28 15.18 -13.44
CA ARG A 439 -31.68 15.25 -12.96
C ARG A 439 -32.56 14.07 -13.37
N TRP A 440 -32.26 13.44 -14.50
CA TRP A 440 -33.04 12.29 -14.98
C TRP A 440 -32.89 11.04 -14.10
N ILE A 441 -31.77 10.86 -13.37
CA ILE A 441 -31.57 9.63 -12.57
C ILE A 441 -32.57 9.52 -11.43
N THR A 442 -33.09 10.67 -10.95
CA THR A 442 -34.04 10.75 -9.84
C THR A 442 -35.50 10.71 -10.28
N SER A 443 -35.81 10.58 -11.58
CA SER A 443 -37.19 10.58 -12.08
C SER A 443 -37.92 9.24 -11.96
N GLY A 444 -37.23 8.18 -11.52
CA GLY A 444 -37.79 6.83 -11.44
C GLY A 444 -36.70 5.77 -11.23
N ALA A 445 -37.10 4.50 -11.27
CA ALA A 445 -36.18 3.38 -11.08
C ALA A 445 -35.22 3.20 -12.28
N VAL A 446 -33.98 2.79 -11.98
CA VAL A 446 -33.06 2.21 -12.97
C VAL A 446 -33.29 0.71 -13.00
N VAL A 447 -33.87 0.21 -14.08
CA VAL A 447 -34.25 -1.21 -14.22
C VAL A 447 -33.09 -1.97 -14.85
N GLY A 448 -32.42 -2.82 -14.06
CA GLY A 448 -31.40 -3.73 -14.55
C GLY A 448 -32.02 -4.90 -15.31
N MET A 449 -31.71 -5.04 -16.60
CA MET A 449 -32.27 -6.08 -17.47
C MET A 449 -31.21 -6.76 -18.33
N GLN A 450 -31.54 -7.99 -18.74
CA GLN A 450 -30.81 -8.80 -19.71
C GLN A 450 -31.79 -9.55 -20.62
N GLY A 451 -31.31 -10.04 -21.76
CA GLY A 451 -32.09 -10.91 -22.65
C GLY A 451 -32.48 -10.30 -23.99
N GLY A 452 -31.85 -9.19 -24.39
CA GLY A 452 -32.02 -8.60 -25.73
C GLY A 452 -33.25 -7.70 -25.89
N THR A 453 -33.41 -7.14 -27.09
CA THR A 453 -34.40 -6.09 -27.39
C THR A 453 -35.83 -6.45 -26.99
N GLU A 454 -36.31 -7.63 -27.38
CA GLU A 454 -37.70 -8.05 -27.11
C GLU A 454 -37.98 -8.27 -25.62
N ALA A 455 -36.99 -8.72 -24.85
CA ALA A 455 -37.12 -8.85 -23.41
C ALA A 455 -37.29 -7.48 -22.74
N VAL A 456 -36.47 -6.51 -23.14
CA VAL A 456 -36.55 -5.13 -22.65
C VAL A 456 -37.91 -4.51 -23.01
N ARG A 457 -38.35 -4.61 -24.27
CA ARG A 457 -39.64 -4.04 -24.71
C ARG A 457 -40.85 -4.63 -24.00
N ARG A 458 -40.83 -5.95 -23.74
CA ARG A 458 -41.90 -6.61 -22.99
C ARG A 458 -41.98 -6.11 -21.56
N VAL A 459 -40.85 -6.08 -20.85
CA VAL A 459 -40.81 -5.60 -19.45
C VAL A 459 -41.14 -4.11 -19.39
N TRP A 460 -40.68 -3.32 -20.34
CA TRP A 460 -41.03 -1.91 -20.42
C TRP A 460 -42.54 -1.68 -20.54
N ARG A 461 -43.24 -2.42 -21.41
CA ARG A 461 -44.70 -2.37 -21.50
C ARG A 461 -45.39 -2.75 -20.20
N GLN A 462 -44.94 -3.82 -19.53
CA GLN A 462 -45.50 -4.21 -18.23
C GLN A 462 -45.32 -3.11 -17.17
N LEU A 463 -44.17 -2.45 -17.15
CA LEU A 463 -43.92 -1.33 -16.24
C LEU A 463 -44.82 -0.13 -16.55
N GLN A 464 -45.08 0.14 -17.84
CA GLN A 464 -46.04 1.17 -18.27
C GLN A 464 -47.47 0.81 -17.87
N ASP A 465 -47.90 -0.44 -18.08
CA ASP A 465 -49.23 -0.93 -17.72
C ASP A 465 -49.51 -0.84 -16.20
N HIS A 466 -48.44 -0.77 -15.39
CA HIS A 466 -48.50 -0.63 -13.94
C HIS A 466 -48.13 0.77 -13.43
N ASP A 467 -48.04 1.77 -14.33
CA ASP A 467 -47.71 3.17 -14.00
C ASP A 467 -46.39 3.31 -13.19
N VAL A 468 -45.41 2.42 -13.41
CA VAL A 468 -44.14 2.45 -12.68
C VAL A 468 -43.24 3.54 -13.25
N PRO A 469 -42.79 4.53 -12.45
CA PRO A 469 -41.83 5.53 -12.92
C PRO A 469 -40.47 4.90 -13.20
N VAL A 470 -40.01 4.97 -14.45
CA VAL A 470 -38.72 4.45 -14.91
C VAL A 470 -37.85 5.61 -15.37
N SER A 471 -36.63 5.72 -14.82
CA SER A 471 -35.63 6.70 -15.27
C SER A 471 -34.73 6.13 -16.35
N ALA A 472 -34.38 4.84 -16.24
CA ALA A 472 -33.50 4.18 -17.20
C ALA A 472 -33.65 2.65 -17.22
N PHE A 473 -33.25 2.05 -18.33
CA PHE A 473 -32.86 0.65 -18.40
C PHE A 473 -31.34 0.52 -18.35
N TRP A 474 -30.81 -0.32 -17.46
CA TRP A 474 -29.41 -0.71 -17.42
C TRP A 474 -29.23 -2.09 -18.04
N LEU A 475 -28.54 -2.15 -19.18
CA LEU A 475 -28.44 -3.32 -20.06
C LEU A 475 -27.00 -3.82 -20.07
N GLN A 476 -26.63 -4.64 -19.07
CA GLN A 476 -25.25 -5.08 -18.92
C GLN A 476 -24.80 -6.05 -20.03
N ASP A 477 -25.72 -6.80 -20.64
CA ASP A 477 -25.46 -7.73 -21.74
C ASP A 477 -25.58 -7.10 -23.13
N TRP A 478 -25.52 -5.77 -23.24
CA TRP A 478 -25.53 -5.06 -24.52
C TRP A 478 -24.42 -5.52 -25.48
N VAL A 479 -23.34 -6.07 -24.93
CA VAL A 479 -22.20 -6.68 -25.63
C VAL A 479 -22.40 -8.15 -26.00
N GLY A 480 -23.55 -8.74 -25.67
CA GLY A 480 -23.81 -10.16 -25.84
C GLY A 480 -23.40 -11.02 -24.63
N GLN A 481 -23.74 -12.30 -24.71
CA GLN A 481 -23.57 -13.26 -23.61
C GLN A 481 -22.65 -14.43 -24.00
N ARG A 482 -21.80 -14.84 -23.06
CA ARG A 482 -21.00 -16.06 -23.12
C ARG A 482 -21.53 -17.08 -22.13
N LYS A 483 -21.99 -18.25 -22.61
CA LYS A 483 -22.32 -19.36 -21.70
C LYS A 483 -21.03 -19.98 -21.17
N THR A 484 -20.89 -20.00 -19.85
CA THR A 484 -19.81 -20.70 -19.14
C THR A 484 -20.42 -21.74 -18.21
N ALA A 485 -19.60 -22.66 -17.69
CA ALA A 485 -20.05 -23.65 -16.70
C ALA A 485 -20.60 -23.03 -15.39
N ILE A 486 -20.32 -21.74 -15.15
CA ILE A 486 -20.75 -20.98 -13.96
C ILE A 486 -21.95 -20.06 -14.28
N GLY A 487 -22.49 -20.11 -15.51
CA GLY A 487 -23.63 -19.30 -15.96
C GLY A 487 -23.32 -18.42 -17.17
N SER A 488 -24.27 -17.56 -17.54
CA SER A 488 -24.10 -16.56 -18.60
C SER A 488 -23.20 -15.43 -18.10
N GLN A 489 -22.06 -15.24 -18.74
CA GLN A 489 -21.14 -14.12 -18.54
C GLN A 489 -21.28 -13.12 -19.69
N LEU A 490 -20.69 -11.93 -19.54
CA LEU A 490 -20.68 -10.90 -20.57
C LEU A 490 -19.53 -11.12 -21.56
N TRP A 491 -19.73 -10.80 -22.84
CA TRP A 491 -18.64 -10.74 -23.80
C TRP A 491 -17.87 -9.41 -23.62
N TRP A 492 -16.66 -9.42 -23.04
CA TRP A 492 -15.91 -8.17 -22.83
C TRP A 492 -15.25 -7.68 -24.13
N ASN A 493 -16.09 -7.21 -25.05
CA ASN A 493 -15.79 -6.47 -26.25
C ASN A 493 -16.81 -5.33 -26.29
N TRP A 494 -16.40 -4.10 -25.94
CA TRP A 494 -17.31 -2.98 -25.60
C TRP A 494 -18.00 -2.36 -26.82
N GLU A 495 -18.67 -3.19 -27.60
CA GLU A 495 -19.44 -2.89 -28.80
C GLU A 495 -20.80 -3.59 -28.67
N VAL A 496 -21.81 -3.04 -29.32
CA VAL A 496 -23.15 -3.64 -29.29
C VAL A 496 -23.13 -4.99 -30.01
N ASP A 497 -23.75 -6.00 -29.42
CA ASP A 497 -24.10 -7.24 -30.10
C ASP A 497 -25.42 -7.02 -30.83
N ASP A 498 -25.34 -6.72 -32.13
CA ASP A 498 -26.50 -6.43 -32.98
C ASP A 498 -27.40 -7.66 -33.18
N ASP A 499 -26.90 -8.89 -32.99
CA ASP A 499 -27.70 -10.10 -33.06
C ASP A 499 -28.55 -10.25 -31.79
N HIS A 500 -27.96 -9.98 -30.62
CA HIS A 500 -28.65 -10.04 -29.33
C HIS A 500 -29.57 -8.84 -29.08
N TYR A 501 -29.16 -7.65 -29.52
CA TYR A 501 -29.91 -6.39 -29.42
C TYR A 501 -30.29 -5.83 -30.80
N ALA A 502 -30.94 -6.66 -31.62
CA ALA A 502 -31.46 -6.25 -32.92
C ALA A 502 -32.28 -4.96 -32.82
N GLY A 503 -32.00 -3.98 -33.68
CA GLY A 503 -32.65 -2.67 -33.66
C GLY A 503 -32.26 -1.79 -32.46
N TRP A 504 -31.07 -1.96 -31.89
CA TRP A 504 -30.54 -1.21 -30.73
C TRP A 504 -30.83 0.30 -30.78
N LYS A 505 -30.56 0.94 -31.93
CA LYS A 505 -30.79 2.38 -32.12
C LYS A 505 -32.27 2.77 -32.02
N ASP A 506 -33.17 1.90 -32.47
CA ASP A 506 -34.62 2.14 -32.40
C ASP A 506 -35.12 1.90 -30.97
N LEU A 507 -34.60 0.88 -30.27
CA LEU A 507 -34.88 0.66 -28.85
C LEU A 507 -34.51 1.90 -28.01
N ILE A 508 -33.28 2.42 -28.17
CA ILE A 508 -32.85 3.64 -27.46
C ILE A 508 -33.75 4.82 -27.80
N ARG A 509 -34.11 4.99 -29.09
CA ARG A 509 -34.95 6.11 -29.53
C ARG A 509 -36.33 6.05 -28.91
N ASP A 510 -36.95 4.88 -28.87
CA ASP A 510 -38.27 4.67 -28.28
C ASP A 510 -38.26 4.94 -26.77
N LEU A 511 -37.30 4.36 -26.04
CA LEU A 511 -37.14 4.63 -24.60
C LEU A 511 -36.95 6.12 -24.33
N ARG A 512 -36.09 6.77 -25.12
CA ARG A 512 -35.78 8.20 -24.96
C ARG A 512 -36.99 9.10 -25.23
N ARG A 513 -37.87 8.72 -26.16
CA ARG A 513 -39.11 9.47 -26.45
C ARG A 513 -39.99 9.57 -25.20
N ASP A 514 -39.99 8.55 -24.38
CA ASP A 514 -40.81 8.48 -23.16
C ASP A 514 -40.01 8.89 -21.91
N GLY A 515 -38.89 9.60 -22.10
CA GLY A 515 -38.05 10.11 -21.01
C GLY A 515 -37.14 9.07 -20.35
N VAL A 516 -37.15 7.83 -20.82
CA VAL A 516 -36.35 6.72 -20.28
C VAL A 516 -34.96 6.68 -20.91
N ARG A 517 -33.90 6.66 -20.10
CA ARG A 517 -32.51 6.53 -20.57
C ARG A 517 -32.09 5.08 -20.75
N THR A 518 -30.99 4.89 -21.46
CA THR A 518 -30.32 3.59 -21.59
C THR A 518 -28.92 3.73 -21.00
N MET A 519 -28.59 2.82 -20.08
CA MET A 519 -27.27 2.68 -19.46
C MET A 519 -26.66 1.36 -19.89
N THR A 520 -25.35 1.33 -20.08
CA THR A 520 -24.61 0.14 -20.51
C THR A 520 -23.58 -0.28 -19.45
N TYR A 521 -22.76 -1.27 -19.77
CA TYR A 521 -21.69 -1.77 -18.90
C TYR A 521 -20.35 -1.75 -19.62
N CYS A 522 -19.29 -1.36 -18.91
CA CYS A 522 -17.91 -1.55 -19.34
C CYS A 522 -17.01 -1.81 -18.12
N ASN A 523 -15.84 -2.40 -18.37
CA ASN A 523 -14.76 -2.55 -17.39
C ASN A 523 -13.39 -2.42 -18.09
N PRO A 524 -12.27 -2.31 -17.37
CA PRO A 524 -10.96 -2.05 -17.98
C PRO A 524 -10.29 -3.29 -18.61
N CYS A 525 -11.02 -4.40 -18.79
CA CYS A 525 -10.52 -5.64 -19.38
C CYS A 525 -11.17 -5.92 -20.74
N LEU A 526 -10.48 -6.69 -21.58
CA LEU A 526 -10.96 -7.16 -22.87
C LEU A 526 -10.73 -8.67 -23.00
N VAL A 527 -11.70 -9.39 -23.57
CA VAL A 527 -11.53 -10.82 -23.89
C VAL A 527 -10.69 -10.96 -25.16
N PRO A 528 -9.69 -11.86 -25.21
CA PRO A 528 -8.98 -12.17 -26.44
C PRO A 528 -9.93 -12.77 -27.48
N VAL A 529 -10.13 -12.05 -28.59
CA VAL A 529 -11.14 -12.38 -29.63
C VAL A 529 -10.71 -13.54 -30.56
N ARG A 530 -9.45 -13.99 -30.49
CA ARG A 530 -8.76 -14.72 -31.58
C ARG A 530 -9.22 -16.16 -31.91
N ALA A 531 -10.30 -16.72 -31.36
CA ALA A 531 -10.57 -18.14 -31.59
C ALA A 531 -12.02 -18.64 -31.71
N VAL A 532 -13.08 -17.81 -31.71
CA VAL A 532 -14.44 -18.38 -31.55
C VAL A 532 -15.51 -17.94 -32.58
N HIS A 533 -15.35 -16.87 -33.38
CA HIS A 533 -16.36 -16.52 -34.41
C HIS A 533 -15.77 -16.06 -35.76
N PRO A 534 -16.15 -16.67 -36.90
CA PRO A 534 -15.65 -16.29 -38.23
C PRO A 534 -16.27 -15.00 -38.82
N ARG A 535 -17.15 -14.29 -38.13
CA ARG A 535 -17.77 -13.07 -38.67
C ARG A 535 -17.89 -11.98 -37.61
N SER A 536 -17.46 -10.78 -38.02
CA SER A 536 -17.76 -9.45 -37.47
C SER A 536 -17.29 -9.04 -36.07
N ILE A 537 -16.04 -9.32 -35.68
CA ILE A 537 -15.39 -8.48 -34.64
C ILE A 537 -14.20 -7.78 -35.28
N ARG A 538 -14.38 -6.52 -35.68
CA ARG A 538 -13.30 -5.67 -36.19
C ARG A 538 -12.47 -5.21 -35.00
N ALA A 539 -11.30 -5.83 -34.81
CA ALA A 539 -10.24 -5.21 -34.05
C ALA A 539 -9.77 -3.96 -34.83
N SER A 540 -10.32 -2.79 -34.53
CA SER A 540 -9.82 -1.53 -35.10
C SER A 540 -10.03 -0.34 -34.16
N ASN A 541 -8.89 0.15 -33.65
CA ASN A 541 -8.55 1.53 -33.32
C ASN A 541 -9.47 2.29 -32.34
N PHE A 542 -9.00 2.38 -31.09
CA PHE A 542 -9.41 3.43 -30.15
C PHE A 542 -9.01 4.82 -30.69
N GLY A 543 -9.88 5.41 -31.50
CA GLY A 543 -10.00 6.86 -31.62
C GLY A 543 -11.19 7.30 -30.77
N GLU A 544 -10.90 8.14 -29.77
CA GLU A 544 -11.84 9.00 -29.03
C GLU A 544 -13.24 8.41 -28.71
N ILE A 545 -13.34 7.73 -27.56
CA ILE A 545 -14.62 7.64 -26.85
C ILE A 545 -14.77 8.96 -26.08
N SER A 546 -15.51 9.90 -26.65
CA SER A 546 -16.02 11.05 -25.89
C SER A 546 -17.16 10.55 -25.00
N LEU A 547 -16.97 10.65 -23.68
CA LEU A 547 -17.97 10.38 -22.63
C LEU A 547 -19.12 11.39 -22.67
#